data_AF-A0A963JS30-F1
#
_entry.id   AF-A0A963JS30-F1
#
_cell.length_a   1.000
_cell.length_b   1.000
_cell.length_c   1.000
_cell.angle_alpha   90.00
_cell.angle_beta   90.00
_cell.angle_gamma   90.00
#
_symmetry.space_group_name_H-M   'P 1'
#
loop_
_entity.id
_entity.type
_entity.pdbx_description
1 polymer ?
#
loop_
_entity_poly.entity_id
_entity_poly.type
_entity_poly.pdbx_seq_one_letter_code
_entity_poly.pdbx_strand_id
1 'polypeptide(L)' 'FITYAIKGQRGSGMISVNGSAARRASVGDLLIIAAFAQVPEADVATHKPQLVFVDEKNRQVELRHKVPVQTL' A
#
# COMPACT_ATOMS: atom_id res chain seq x y z
N PHE A 1 4.41 10.56 4.45
CA PHE A 1 4.17 10.78 5.89
C PHE A 1 3.89 9.45 6.55
N ILE A 2 3.92 9.35 7.89
CA ILE A 2 3.66 8.09 8.62
C ILE A 2 2.39 8.29 9.46
N THR A 3 1.49 7.31 9.40
CA THR A 3 0.25 7.26 10.18
C THR A 3 -0.20 5.80 10.31
N TYR A 4 -1.37 5.55 10.89
CA TYR A 4 -1.95 4.23 11.05
C TYR A 4 -3.21 4.05 10.20
N ALA A 5 -3.54 2.80 9.87
CA ALA A 5 -4.72 2.47 9.07
C ALA A 5 -5.95 2.30 9.97
N ILE A 6 -7.11 2.76 9.46
CA ILE A 6 -8.44 2.54 10.06
C ILE A 6 -9.27 1.75 9.04
N LYS A 7 -10.06 0.76 9.52
CA LYS A 7 -10.91 -0.05 8.63
C LYS A 7 -11.97 0.81 7.94
N GLY A 8 -12.01 0.76 6.62
CA GLY A 8 -13.08 1.32 5.80
C GLY A 8 -14.14 0.29 5.42
N GLN A 9 -15.23 0.75 4.81
CA GLN A 9 -16.27 -0.12 4.27
C GLN A 9 -15.74 -0.99 3.13
N ARG A 10 -15.92 -2.31 3.23
CA ARG A 10 -15.47 -3.27 2.20
C ARG A 10 -16.14 -2.97 0.85
N GLY A 11 -15.35 -3.04 -0.22
CA GLY A 11 -15.82 -2.83 -1.60
C GLY A 11 -16.00 -1.37 -2.02
N SER A 12 -15.81 -0.40 -1.11
CA SER A 12 -15.97 1.03 -1.42
C SER A 12 -14.85 1.63 -2.28
N GLY A 13 -13.65 1.04 -2.27
CA GLY A 13 -12.46 1.66 -2.87
C GLY A 13 -11.97 2.90 -2.11
N MET A 14 -12.44 3.13 -0.87
CA MET A 14 -12.15 4.35 -0.12
C MET A 14 -10.69 4.43 0.34
N ILE A 15 -10.03 5.53 -0.01
CA ILE A 15 -8.78 6.00 0.59
C ILE A 15 -9.05 7.37 1.20
N SER A 16 -9.14 7.43 2.53
CA SER A 16 -9.44 8.66 3.27
C SER A 16 -8.25 9.06 4.13
N VAL A 17 -7.59 10.16 3.77
CA VAL A 17 -6.49 10.72 4.55
C VAL A 17 -7.06 11.79 5.48
N ASN A 18 -7.12 11.47 6.78
CA ASN A 18 -7.86 12.27 7.77
C ASN A 18 -6.94 13.12 8.66
N GLY A 19 -7.51 14.16 9.27
CA GLY A 19 -6.83 14.97 10.29
C GLY A 19 -5.59 15.70 9.77
N SER A 20 -4.50 15.72 10.55
CA SER A 20 -3.25 16.41 10.16
C SER A 20 -2.62 15.84 8.89
N ALA A 21 -2.86 14.56 8.59
CA ALA A 21 -2.38 13.93 7.38
C ALA A 21 -3.05 14.48 6.11
N ALA A 22 -4.28 15.01 6.20
CA ALA A 22 -4.99 15.63 5.08
C ALA A 22 -4.25 16.87 4.52
N ARG A 23 -3.30 17.44 5.29
CA ARG A 23 -2.43 18.53 4.82
C ARG A 23 -1.29 18.03 3.91
N ARG A 24 -1.18 16.72 3.70
CA ARG A 24 -0.09 16.06 2.97
C ARG A 24 -0.55 15.34 1.70
N ALA A 25 -1.85 15.33 1.42
CA ALA A 25 -2.44 14.72 0.23
C ALA A 25 -3.79 15.39 -0.08
N SER A 26 -4.14 15.46 -1.35
CA SER A 26 -5.43 15.96 -1.85
C SER A 26 -6.20 14.85 -2.56
N VAL A 27 -7.52 15.05 -2.72
CA VAL A 27 -8.33 14.15 -3.55
C VAL A 27 -7.77 14.17 -4.98
N GLY A 28 -7.50 12.98 -5.52
CA GLY A 28 -6.92 12.80 -6.85
C GLY A 28 -5.41 12.52 -6.85
N ASP A 29 -4.72 12.74 -5.73
CA ASP A 29 -3.31 12.36 -5.62
C ASP A 29 -3.13 10.83 -5.69
N LEU A 30 -2.12 10.39 -6.43
CA LEU A 30 -1.67 9.00 -6.41
C LEU A 30 -0.80 8.75 -5.19
N LEU A 31 -1.19 7.77 -4.37
CA LEU A 31 -0.48 7.40 -3.15
C LEU A 31 0.06 5.97 -3.24
N ILE A 32 1.22 5.74 -2.63
CA ILE A 32 1.74 4.41 -2.29
C ILE A 32 1.61 4.25 -0.78
N ILE A 33 0.90 3.20 -0.35
CA ILE A 33 0.73 2.85 1.07
C ILE A 33 1.59 1.63 1.37
N ALA A 34 2.51 1.76 2.33
CA ALA A 34 3.42 0.68 2.73
C ALA A 34 3.25 0.37 4.23
N ALA A 35 3.33 -0.91 4.56
CA ALA A 35 3.40 -1.42 5.93
C ALA A 35 4.67 -2.26 6.09
N PHE A 36 5.29 -2.16 7.25
CA PHE A 36 6.55 -2.85 7.57
C PHE A 36 6.35 -3.75 8.78
N ALA A 37 7.05 -4.87 8.80
CA ALA A 37 7.12 -5.78 9.92
C ALA A 37 8.57 -6.17 10.17
N GLN A 38 8.89 -6.48 11.42
CA GLN A 38 10.14 -7.16 11.73
C GLN A 38 10.00 -8.64 11.35
N VAL A 39 11.03 -9.15 10.68
CA VAL A 39 11.12 -10.53 10.22
C VAL A 39 12.45 -11.08 10.75
N PRO A 40 12.49 -12.32 11.27
CA PRO A 40 13.75 -12.95 11.65
C PRO A 40 14.71 -12.98 10.45
N GLU A 41 16.01 -12.78 10.69
CA GLU A 41 17.04 -12.72 9.64
C GLU A 41 16.99 -13.95 8.72
N ALA A 42 16.79 -15.14 9.29
CA ALA A 42 16.70 -16.40 8.55
C ALA A 42 15.53 -16.44 7.53
N ASP A 43 14.48 -15.66 7.79
CA ASP A 43 13.28 -15.62 6.95
C ASP A 43 13.33 -14.50 5.91
N VAL A 44 14.24 -13.52 6.03
CA VAL A 44 14.32 -12.35 5.15
C VAL A 44 14.47 -12.76 3.68
N ALA A 45 15.34 -13.72 3.39
CA ALA A 45 15.60 -14.18 2.02
C ALA A 45 14.39 -14.85 1.36
N THR A 46 13.46 -15.40 2.16
CA THR A 46 12.27 -16.10 1.68
C THR A 46 10.98 -15.31 1.87
N HIS A 47 11.06 -14.16 2.55
CA HIS A 47 9.92 -13.28 2.80
C HIS A 47 9.33 -12.79 1.48
N LYS A 48 8.01 -12.94 1.36
CA LYS A 48 7.23 -12.55 0.18
C LYS A 48 6.33 -11.36 0.55
N PRO A 49 6.68 -10.11 0.17
CA PRO A 49 5.80 -8.98 0.42
C PRO A 49 4.48 -9.15 -0.34
N GLN A 50 3.44 -8.44 0.09
CA GLN A 50 2.21 -8.34 -0.68
C GLN A 50 2.22 -7.02 -1.45
N LEU A 51 2.29 -7.12 -2.78
CA LEU A 51 2.22 -5.97 -3.68
C LEU A 51 0.82 -5.96 -4.31
N VAL A 52 -0.05 -5.08 -3.82
CA VAL A 52 -1.43 -4.93 -4.31
C VAL A 52 -1.46 -3.80 -5.33
N PHE A 53 -1.80 -4.13 -6.57
CA PHE A 53 -2.03 -3.15 -7.63
C PHE A 53 -3.53 -2.91 -7.78
N VAL A 54 -3.91 -1.65 -8.00
CA VAL A 54 -5.31 -1.23 -8.10
C VAL A 54 -5.57 -0.45 -9.39
N ASP A 55 -6.83 -0.44 -9.83
CA ASP A 55 -7.31 0.41 -10.92
C ASP A 55 -7.61 1.86 -10.46
N GLU A 56 -8.09 2.71 -11.37
CA GLU A 56 -8.47 4.09 -11.09
C GLU A 56 -9.64 4.25 -10.10
N LYS A 57 -10.33 3.15 -9.78
CA LYS A 57 -11.42 3.09 -8.78
C LYS A 57 -10.97 2.40 -7.50
N ASN A 58 -9.65 2.27 -7.29
CA ASN A 58 -9.04 1.61 -6.14
C ASN A 58 -9.47 0.15 -5.95
N ARG A 59 -9.85 -0.55 -7.03
CA ARG A 59 -10.16 -1.99 -6.99
C ARG A 59 -8.90 -2.77 -7.30
N GLN A 60 -8.64 -3.81 -6.53
CA GLN A 60 -7.49 -4.68 -6.76
C GLN A 60 -7.60 -5.35 -8.12
N VAL A 61 -6.58 -5.17 -8.96
CA VAL A 61 -6.44 -5.81 -10.28
C VAL A 61 -5.37 -6.89 -10.28
N GLU A 62 -4.37 -6.79 -9.40
CA GLU A 62 -3.27 -7.75 -9.34
C GLU A 62 -2.68 -7.85 -7.93
N LEU A 63 -2.23 -9.06 -7.57
CA LEU A 63 -1.44 -9.32 -6.38
C LEU A 63 -0.12 -9.97 -6.80
N ARG A 64 1.00 -9.33 -6.46
CA ARG A 64 2.35 -9.87 -6.68
C ARG A 64 3.07 -10.09 -5.36
N HIS A 65 4.08 -10.96 -5.41
CA HIS A 65 4.91 -11.32 -4.26
C HIS A 65 6.40 -11.05 -4.46
N LYS A 66 6.76 -10.37 -5.55
CA LYS A 66 8.14 -10.03 -5.91
C LYS A 66 8.15 -8.75 -6.72
N VAL A 67 9.11 -7.87 -6.44
CA VAL A 67 9.40 -6.70 -7.27
C VAL A 67 10.36 -7.16 -8.38
N PRO A 68 10.06 -6.91 -9.67
CA PRO A 68 10.96 -7.26 -10.76
C PRO A 68 12.26 -6.44 -10.68
N VAL A 69 13.36 -7.03 -11.16
CA VAL A 69 14.62 -6.28 -11.33
C VAL A 69 14.40 -5.28 -12.45
N GLN A 70 14.63 -4.00 -12.17
CA GLN A 70 14.57 -2.95 -13.18
C GLN A 70 15.81 -3.06 -14.08
N THR A 71 15.60 -3.34 -15.37
CA THR A 71 16.63 -3.34 -16.40
C THR A 71 16.62 -2.01 -17.17
N LEU A 72 17.79 -1.54 -17.61
CA LEU A 72 17.93 -0.37 -18.49
C LEU A 72 17.50 -0.69 -19.93
#